data_AF-X0N7Y3-F1
#
_entry.id   AF-X0N7Y3-F1
#
_cell.length_a   1.000
_cell.length_b   1.000
_cell.length_c   1.000
_cell.angle_alpha   90.00
_cell.angle_beta   90.00
_cell.angle_gamma   90.00
#
_symmetry.space_group_name_H-M   'P 1'
#
loop_
_entity.id
_entity.type
_entity.pdbx_description
1 polymer ?
#
loop_
_entity_poly.entity_id
_entity_poly.type
_entity_poly.pdbx_seq_one_letter_code
_entity_poly.pdbx_strand_id
1 'polypeptide(L)'
;MATAETVDLGPVHPPKEDSITAFEQILPELKKTLVHLRHDYNKHEPEYFAAAEHLSDQDLVGFSADDFEAVRVATSAYGIHLFGKLRIPALPDPSGPSYIHFRVFIGGGDEPPKLHSIHTEEREDSSGGKTYRAIFTKNDELEWFDT
;
A
#
# COMPACT_ATOMS: atom_id res chain seq x y z
N MET A 1 -2.82 -7.24 18.18
CA MET A 1 -2.10 -7.05 16.90
C MET A 1 -2.06 -8.40 16.21
N ALA A 2 -2.53 -8.48 14.97
CA ALA A 2 -2.36 -9.67 14.16
C ALA A 2 -0.91 -9.71 13.65
N THR A 3 -0.34 -10.89 13.51
CA THR A 3 1.00 -11.14 12.95
C THR A 3 0.85 -12.10 11.77
N ALA A 4 1.85 -12.17 10.88
CA ALA A 4 1.84 -13.10 9.74
C ALA A 4 1.55 -14.57 10.14
N GLU A 5 1.94 -14.98 11.36
CA GLU A 5 1.74 -16.34 11.88
C GLU A 5 0.31 -16.60 12.41
N THR A 6 -0.47 -15.55 12.66
CA THR A 6 -1.81 -15.63 13.28
C THR A 6 -2.94 -15.33 12.30
N VAL A 7 -2.61 -15.18 11.01
CA VAL A 7 -3.56 -14.86 9.95
C VAL A 7 -3.51 -15.90 8.84
N ASP A 8 -4.67 -16.25 8.31
CA ASP A 8 -4.77 -17.06 7.09
C ASP A 8 -4.70 -16.14 5.89
N LEU A 9 -3.55 -16.08 5.23
CA LEU A 9 -3.26 -15.16 4.14
C LEU A 9 -3.62 -15.81 2.80
N GLY A 10 -4.78 -15.42 2.26
CA GLY A 10 -5.33 -15.96 1.01
C GLY A 10 -4.51 -15.61 -0.24
N PRO A 11 -4.89 -16.13 -1.42
CA PRO A 11 -4.20 -15.83 -2.67
C PRO A 11 -4.44 -14.39 -3.13
N VAL A 12 -3.51 -13.85 -3.91
CA VAL A 12 -3.70 -12.56 -4.60
C VAL A 12 -4.74 -12.71 -5.70
N HIS A 13 -5.65 -11.75 -5.83
CA HIS A 13 -6.67 -11.70 -6.87
C HIS A 13 -7.05 -10.26 -7.25
N PRO A 14 -7.70 -10.03 -8.41
CA PRO A 14 -8.27 -8.71 -8.75
C PRO A 14 -9.31 -8.27 -7.72
N PRO A 15 -9.48 -6.96 -7.45
CA PRO A 15 -10.45 -6.50 -6.46
C PRO A 15 -11.88 -6.88 -6.86
N LYS A 16 -12.66 -7.28 -5.85
CA LYS A 16 -14.10 -7.54 -5.96
C LYS A 16 -14.88 -6.35 -5.38
N GLU A 17 -16.19 -6.33 -5.57
CA GLU A 17 -17.08 -5.24 -5.13
C GLU A 17 -16.87 -4.82 -3.66
N ASP A 18 -16.74 -5.78 -2.74
CA ASP A 18 -16.47 -5.49 -1.32
C ASP A 18 -15.12 -4.79 -1.11
N SER A 19 -14.08 -5.22 -1.84
CA SER A 19 -12.74 -4.61 -1.77
C SER A 19 -12.74 -3.20 -2.35
N ILE A 20 -13.45 -2.99 -3.47
CA ILE A 20 -13.61 -1.67 -4.10
C ILE A 20 -14.36 -0.73 -3.15
N THR A 21 -15.47 -1.20 -2.58
CA THR A 21 -16.26 -0.43 -1.62
C THR A 21 -15.43 -0.02 -0.40
N ALA A 22 -14.62 -0.94 0.14
CA ALA A 22 -13.73 -0.63 1.25
C ALA A 22 -12.63 0.38 0.84
N PHE A 23 -12.06 0.22 -0.35
CA PHE A 23 -11.08 1.14 -0.91
C PHE A 23 -11.63 2.55 -1.11
N GLU A 24 -12.83 2.69 -1.68
CA GLU A 24 -13.47 3.99 -1.90
C GLU A 24 -13.73 4.73 -0.58
N GLN A 25 -14.10 4.01 0.48
CA GLN A 25 -14.30 4.60 1.81
C GLN A 25 -13.00 5.14 2.42
N ILE A 26 -11.88 4.42 2.25
CA ILE A 26 -10.57 4.84 2.78
C ILE A 26 -9.80 5.77 1.84
N LEU A 27 -10.24 5.95 0.59
CA LEU A 27 -9.52 6.69 -0.43
C LEU A 27 -9.11 8.11 0.01
N PRO A 28 -9.97 8.92 0.67
CA PRO A 28 -9.56 10.24 1.15
C PRO A 28 -8.45 10.18 2.20
N GLU A 29 -8.52 9.20 3.12
CA GLU A 29 -7.52 8.99 4.16
C GLU A 29 -6.21 8.48 3.57
N LEU A 30 -6.26 7.52 2.64
CA LEU A 30 -5.10 6.99 1.93
C LEU A 30 -4.31 8.09 1.22
N LYS A 31 -5.00 8.96 0.47
CA LYS A 31 -4.35 10.08 -0.23
C LYS A 31 -3.67 11.04 0.75
N LYS A 32 -4.37 11.40 1.84
CA LYS A 32 -3.82 12.28 2.88
C LYS A 32 -2.60 11.68 3.56
N THR A 33 -2.68 10.41 3.95
CA THR A 33 -1.60 9.69 4.63
C THR A 33 -0.40 9.49 3.73
N LEU A 34 -0.59 9.21 2.43
CA LEU A 34 0.51 9.07 1.47
C LEU A 34 1.32 10.37 1.32
N VAL A 35 0.63 11.51 1.18
CA VAL A 35 1.30 12.82 1.10
C VAL A 35 2.02 13.16 2.40
N HIS A 36 1.40 12.88 3.55
CA HIS A 36 2.03 13.08 4.84
C HIS A 36 3.30 12.24 4.98
N LEU A 37 3.23 10.96 4.61
CA LEU A 37 4.34 10.02 4.62
C LEU A 37 5.48 10.49 3.72
N ARG A 38 5.17 10.93 2.49
CA ARG A 38 6.16 11.53 1.57
C ARG A 38 6.87 12.72 2.21
N HIS A 39 6.13 13.65 2.81
CA HIS A 39 6.72 14.83 3.42
C HIS A 39 7.59 14.52 4.63
N ASP A 40 7.24 13.49 5.41
CA ASP A 40 8.04 13.10 6.56
C ASP A 40 9.34 12.42 6.15
N TYR A 41 9.29 11.47 5.20
CA TYR A 41 10.51 10.84 4.69
C TYR A 41 11.41 11.83 3.94
N ASN A 42 10.86 12.76 3.15
CA ASN A 42 11.66 13.75 2.44
C ASN A 42 12.52 14.65 3.36
N LYS A 43 12.26 14.70 4.68
CA LYS A 43 13.08 15.47 5.63
C LYS A 43 14.38 14.76 5.99
N HIS A 44 14.40 13.43 6.01
CA HIS A 44 15.48 12.65 6.62
C HIS A 44 15.96 11.48 5.75
N GLU A 45 15.07 10.88 4.97
CA GLU A 45 15.29 9.67 4.17
C GLU A 45 14.50 9.76 2.83
N PRO A 46 14.83 10.72 1.94
CA PRO A 46 14.13 10.93 0.67
C PRO A 46 14.17 9.69 -0.26
N GLU A 47 15.08 8.75 -0.02
CA GLU A 47 15.26 7.50 -0.75
C GLU A 47 13.96 6.70 -0.86
N TYR A 48 13.10 6.72 0.17
CA TYR A 48 11.81 6.02 0.16
C TYR A 48 10.92 6.44 -1.03
N PHE A 49 10.93 7.72 -1.39
CA PHE A 49 10.10 8.30 -2.45
C PHE A 49 10.90 8.70 -3.69
N ALA A 50 12.16 8.26 -3.82
CA ALA A 50 13.02 8.61 -4.96
C ALA A 50 12.36 8.32 -6.31
N ALA A 51 11.62 7.21 -6.42
CA ALA A 51 10.89 6.85 -7.65
C ALA A 51 9.81 7.86 -8.06
N ALA A 52 9.28 8.63 -7.10
CA ALA A 52 8.23 9.63 -7.30
C ALA A 52 8.71 11.06 -7.00
N GLU A 53 10.03 11.29 -6.91
CA GLU A 53 10.58 12.59 -6.52
C GLU A 53 10.14 13.73 -7.47
N HIS A 54 9.98 13.40 -8.74
CA HIS A 54 9.63 14.32 -9.82
C HIS A 54 8.13 14.65 -9.90
N LEU A 55 7.28 13.95 -9.12
CA LEU A 55 5.84 14.16 -9.12
C LEU A 55 5.41 15.27 -8.17
N SER A 56 4.35 15.99 -8.53
CA SER A 56 3.61 16.80 -7.54
C SER A 56 2.84 15.89 -6.57
N ASP A 57 2.44 16.42 -5.41
CA ASP A 57 1.55 15.68 -4.50
C ASP A 57 0.23 15.32 -5.17
N GLN A 58 -0.28 16.20 -6.03
CA GLN A 58 -1.51 15.97 -6.79
C GLN A 58 -1.38 14.79 -7.75
N ASP A 59 -0.23 14.67 -8.43
CA ASP A 59 0.03 13.55 -9.35
C ASP A 59 0.28 12.24 -8.59
N LEU A 60 0.96 12.30 -7.44
CA LEU A 60 1.18 11.15 -6.57
C LEU A 60 -0.13 10.52 -6.10
N VAL A 61 -1.13 11.36 -5.78
CA VAL A 61 -2.46 10.92 -5.33
C VAL A 61 -3.52 10.95 -6.42
N GLY A 62 -3.10 11.00 -7.69
CA GLY A 62 -3.98 11.09 -8.86
C GLY A 62 -4.81 9.82 -9.14
N PHE A 63 -4.60 8.74 -8.40
CA PHE A 63 -5.26 7.45 -8.59
C PHE A 63 -6.75 7.44 -8.21
N SER A 64 -7.48 6.50 -8.82
CA SER A 64 -8.89 6.19 -8.56
C SER A 64 -9.11 4.69 -8.29
N ALA A 65 -10.37 4.24 -8.22
CA ALA A 65 -10.71 2.82 -8.12
C ALA A 65 -10.27 2.01 -9.35
N ASP A 66 -10.14 2.64 -10.52
CA ASP A 66 -9.69 1.97 -11.74
C ASP A 66 -8.21 1.56 -11.69
N ASP A 67 -7.43 2.20 -10.81
CA ASP A 67 -6.02 1.91 -10.58
C ASP A 67 -5.79 0.83 -9.53
N PHE A 68 -6.85 0.32 -8.92
CA PHE A 68 -6.78 -0.70 -7.90
C PHE A 68 -6.60 -2.08 -8.56
N GLU A 69 -5.36 -2.55 -8.68
CA GLU A 69 -5.07 -3.70 -9.55
C GLU A 69 -5.23 -5.06 -8.88
N ALA A 70 -4.79 -5.17 -7.64
CA ALA A 70 -4.76 -6.47 -6.95
C ALA A 70 -4.99 -6.32 -5.46
N VAL A 71 -5.59 -7.35 -4.89
CA VAL A 71 -5.84 -7.46 -3.46
C VAL A 71 -5.40 -8.80 -2.92
N ARG A 72 -5.13 -8.82 -1.62
CA ARG A 72 -4.94 -10.04 -0.84
C ARG A 72 -5.71 -9.90 0.46
N VAL A 73 -6.33 -10.97 0.92
CA VAL A 73 -7.16 -10.94 2.11
C VAL A 73 -6.54 -11.85 3.16
N ALA A 74 -6.39 -11.34 4.39
CA ALA A 74 -6.03 -12.13 5.55
C ALA A 74 -7.14 -12.09 6.58
N THR A 75 -7.53 -13.26 7.11
CA THR A 75 -8.56 -13.33 8.16
C THR A 75 -7.89 -13.50 9.52
N SER A 76 -8.34 -12.70 10.50
CA SER A 76 -7.95 -12.81 11.90
C SER A 76 -9.18 -13.07 12.78
N ALA A 77 -8.97 -13.35 14.07
CA ALA A 77 -10.06 -13.50 15.04
C ALA A 77 -10.91 -12.22 15.24
N TYR A 78 -10.40 -11.05 14.83
CA TYR A 78 -11.00 -9.74 15.11
C TYR A 78 -11.57 -9.05 13.87
N GLY A 79 -11.37 -9.62 12.69
CA GLY A 79 -11.77 -9.01 11.43
C GLY A 79 -10.86 -9.39 10.27
N ILE A 80 -11.05 -8.68 9.17
CA ILE A 80 -10.39 -8.93 7.89
C ILE A 80 -9.31 -7.86 7.66
N HIS A 81 -8.14 -8.30 7.22
CA HIS A 81 -7.09 -7.44 6.70
C HIS A 81 -7.11 -7.50 5.18
N LEU A 82 -7.44 -6.39 4.55
CA LEU A 82 -7.38 -6.23 3.10
C LEU A 82 -6.07 -5.55 2.74
N PHE A 83 -5.24 -6.24 1.96
CA PHE A 83 -4.04 -5.71 1.34
C PHE A 83 -4.38 -5.24 -0.06
N GLY A 84 -3.90 -4.07 -0.44
CA GLY A 84 -4.14 -3.51 -1.74
C GLY A 84 -2.87 -3.11 -2.46
N LYS A 85 -2.77 -3.46 -3.75
CA LYS A 85 -1.79 -2.95 -4.70
C LYS A 85 -2.48 -1.92 -5.58
N LEU A 86 -2.05 -0.68 -5.46
CA LEU A 86 -2.64 0.46 -6.15
C LEU A 86 -1.62 1.09 -7.07
N ARG A 87 -1.98 1.26 -8.34
CA ARG A 87 -1.12 1.92 -9.32
C ARG A 87 -1.17 3.44 -9.12
N ILE A 88 -0.03 4.10 -9.28
CA ILE A 88 0.08 5.56 -9.40
C ILE A 88 0.14 5.88 -10.90
N PRO A 89 -0.91 6.50 -11.47
CA PRO A 89 -1.01 6.69 -12.92
C PRO A 89 0.12 7.51 -13.55
N ALA A 90 0.63 8.47 -12.78
CA ALA A 90 1.67 9.40 -13.20
C ALA A 90 3.07 8.77 -13.27
N LEU A 91 3.25 7.54 -12.77
CA LEU A 91 4.52 6.82 -12.86
C LEU A 91 4.56 5.86 -14.06
N PRO A 92 5.75 5.60 -14.63
CA PRO A 92 5.91 4.73 -15.79
C PRO A 92 5.56 3.26 -15.46
N ASP A 93 4.81 2.62 -16.36
CA ASP A 93 4.49 1.18 -16.38
C ASP A 93 5.06 0.57 -17.68
N PRO A 94 5.49 -0.72 -17.73
CA PRO A 94 5.45 -1.73 -16.67
C PRO A 94 6.79 -2.13 -16.02
N SER A 95 7.90 -1.52 -16.42
CA SER A 95 9.23 -1.94 -15.95
C SER A 95 9.72 -1.23 -14.67
N GLY A 96 9.01 -0.21 -14.19
CA GLY A 96 9.46 0.66 -13.10
C GLY A 96 8.59 0.57 -11.84
N PRO A 97 9.05 1.17 -10.73
CA PRO A 97 8.21 1.36 -9.54
C PRO A 97 7.07 2.32 -9.86
N SER A 98 5.84 1.85 -9.68
CA SER A 98 4.61 2.59 -9.99
C SER A 98 3.44 2.22 -9.09
N TYR A 99 3.67 1.46 -8.02
CA TYR A 99 2.64 0.95 -7.14
C TYR A 99 2.89 1.32 -5.69
N ILE A 100 1.82 1.54 -4.92
CA ILE A 100 1.88 1.52 -3.46
C ILE A 100 1.16 0.27 -2.96
N HIS A 101 1.64 -0.27 -1.85
CA HIS A 101 0.93 -1.30 -1.12
C HIS A 101 0.35 -0.69 0.16
N PHE A 102 -0.90 -1.02 0.49
CA PHE A 102 -1.56 -0.52 1.70
C PHE A 102 -2.37 -1.63 2.37
N ARG A 103 -2.61 -1.46 3.67
CA ARG A 103 -3.39 -2.39 4.48
C ARG A 103 -4.60 -1.68 5.05
N VAL A 104 -5.77 -2.30 4.94
CA VAL A 104 -7.04 -1.85 5.49
C VAL A 104 -7.50 -2.87 6.51
N PHE A 105 -8.00 -2.40 7.65
CA PHE A 105 -8.67 -3.24 8.61
C PHE A 105 -10.18 -3.08 8.47
N ILE A 106 -10.87 -4.19 8.27
CA ILE A 106 -12.33 -4.28 8.22
C ILE A 106 -12.76 -5.05 9.47
N GLY A 107 -13.29 -4.31 10.45
CA GLY A 107 -13.81 -4.90 11.68
C GLY A 107 -15.09 -5.71 11.43
N GLY A 108 -15.48 -6.51 12.42
CA GLY A 108 -16.83 -7.09 12.44
C GLY A 108 -17.90 -6.06 12.81
N GLY A 109 -19.14 -6.25 12.34
CA GLY A 109 -20.27 -5.37 12.63
C GLY A 109 -20.41 -4.20 11.64
N ASP A 110 -21.01 -3.10 12.08
CA ASP A 110 -21.29 -1.89 11.26
C ASP A 110 -20.13 -0.87 11.25
N GLU A 111 -18.92 -1.25 11.70
CA GLU A 111 -17.77 -0.34 11.67
C GLU A 111 -17.26 -0.14 10.23
N PRO A 112 -16.99 1.11 9.80
CA PRO A 112 -16.40 1.35 8.50
C PRO A 112 -14.96 0.81 8.43
N PRO A 113 -14.49 0.40 7.23
CA PRO A 113 -13.09 0.08 6.98
C PRO A 113 -12.17 1.24 7.36
N LYS A 114 -10.99 0.90 7.90
CA LYS A 114 -10.00 1.89 8.35
C LYS A 114 -8.67 1.63 7.67
N LEU A 115 -8.03 2.68 7.15
CA LEU A 115 -6.65 2.56 6.71
C LEU A 115 -5.78 2.15 7.91
N HIS A 116 -5.06 1.05 7.76
CA HIS A 116 -4.18 0.57 8.81
C HIS A 116 -2.76 1.09 8.58
N SER A 117 -2.21 0.92 7.38
CA SER A 117 -0.88 1.40 7.03
C SER A 117 -0.62 1.43 5.53
N ILE A 118 0.48 2.11 5.15
CA ILE A 118 1.03 2.15 3.78
C ILE A 118 2.41 1.53 3.87
N HIS A 119 2.67 0.52 3.04
CA HIS A 119 3.91 -0.24 3.10
C HIS A 119 5.10 0.63 2.71
N THR A 120 6.12 0.59 3.56
CA THR A 120 7.48 0.97 3.22
C THR A 120 8.43 -0.18 3.55
N GLU A 121 9.51 -0.28 2.79
CA GLU A 121 10.50 -1.33 2.92
C GLU A 121 11.90 -0.73 3.11
N GLU A 122 12.55 -1.19 4.18
CA GLU A 122 14.00 -1.11 4.37
C GLU A 122 14.57 -2.51 4.17
N ARG A 123 15.52 -2.67 3.25
CA ARG A 123 16.16 -3.95 2.96
C ARG A 123 17.68 -3.80 2.95
N GLU A 124 18.38 -4.75 3.57
CA GLU A 124 19.83 -4.85 3.45
C GLU A 124 20.23 -5.46 2.10
N ASP A 125 21.19 -4.83 1.42
CA ASP A 125 21.80 -5.38 0.22
C ASP A 125 22.94 -6.35 0.56
N SER A 126 23.39 -7.11 -0.46
CA SER A 126 24.47 -8.09 -0.32
C SER A 126 25.84 -7.52 0.07
N SER A 127 26.00 -6.20 0.04
CA SER A 127 27.20 -5.46 0.43
C SER A 127 27.08 -4.85 1.83
N GLY A 128 25.96 -5.07 2.53
CA GLY A 128 25.68 -4.49 3.85
C GLY A 128 25.19 -3.04 3.77
N GLY A 129 24.87 -2.53 2.59
CA GLY A 129 24.13 -1.28 2.40
C GLY A 129 22.64 -1.47 2.68
N LYS A 130 21.91 -0.36 2.82
CA LYS A 130 20.45 -0.37 2.99
C LYS A 130 19.78 0.31 1.80
N THR A 131 18.72 -0.31 1.32
CA THR A 131 17.83 0.25 0.31
C THR A 131 16.47 0.54 0.93
N TYR A 132 15.91 1.68 0.56
CA TYR A 132 14.65 2.19 1.09
C TYR A 132 13.68 2.43 -0.06
N ARG A 133 12.43 1.97 0.06
CA ARG A 133 11.39 2.25 -0.93
C ARG A 133 9.99 2.27 -0.33
N ALA A 134 9.16 3.16 -0.84
CA ALA A 134 7.72 3.23 -0.61
C ALA A 134 6.91 2.95 -1.89
N ILE A 135 7.59 2.97 -3.05
CA ILE A 135 7.00 2.69 -4.37
C ILE A 135 7.54 1.35 -4.86
N PHE A 136 6.62 0.46 -5.19
CA PHE A 136 6.84 -0.92 -5.61
C PHE A 136 6.60 -1.10 -7.11
N THR A 137 7.10 -2.20 -7.65
CA THR A 137 6.89 -2.62 -9.03
C THR A 137 5.66 -3.52 -9.13
N LYS A 138 5.20 -3.74 -10.37
CA LYS A 138 4.09 -4.65 -10.67
C LYS A 138 4.30 -6.07 -10.12
N ASN A 139 5.55 -6.53 -10.13
CA ASN A 139 5.93 -7.90 -9.77
C ASN A 139 6.20 -8.09 -8.27
N ASP A 140 6.28 -7.01 -7.48
CA ASP A 140 6.42 -7.14 -6.03
C ASP A 140 5.17 -7.79 -5.44
N GLU A 141 5.34 -8.80 -4.60
CA GLU A 141 4.23 -9.54 -4.02
C GLU A 141 3.47 -8.71 -2.98
N LEU A 142 2.16 -8.95 -2.85
CA LEU A 142 1.39 -8.42 -1.74
C LEU A 142 1.61 -9.33 -0.52
N GLU A 143 2.67 -9.05 0.22
CA GLU A 143 3.04 -9.77 1.43
C GLU A 143 2.47 -9.11 2.69
N TRP A 144 2.55 -9.81 3.82
CA TRP A 144 2.26 -9.20 5.11
C TRP A 144 3.37 -8.19 5.47
N PHE A 145 2.97 -6.99 5.88
CA PHE A 145 3.88 -5.96 6.42
C PHE A 145 3.26 -5.30 7.65
N ASP A 146 4.11 -4.95 8.62
CA ASP A 146 3.72 -4.26 9.86
C ASP A 146 4.05 -2.76 9.87
N THR A 147 4.74 -2.29 8.82
CA THR A 147 4.98 -0.87 8.57
C THR A 147 3.68 -0.13 8.27
#